data_AF-A0A7S2S8M5-F1
#
_entry.id   AF-A0A7S2S8M5-F1
#
_cell.length_a   1.000
_cell.length_b   1.000
_cell.length_c   1.000
_cell.angle_alpha   90.00
_cell.angle_beta   90.00
_cell.angle_gamma   90.00
#
_symmetry.space_group_name_H-M   'P 1'
#
loop_
_entity.id
_entity.type
_entity.pdbx_description
1 polymer ?
#
loop_
_entity_poly.entity_id
_entity_poly.type
_entity_poly.pdbx_seq_one_letter_code
_entity_poly.pdbx_strand_id
1 'polypeptide(L)'
;ITSMQVLLALHSCNMLAKDSSFGDGMTPLHKAVSGGRYLAIQLLLKHLEIKQITQIALNHQDSASQTPLQLARQKQKDRDYSSTRRWDVVAGGNADWDKCVHLLQAAEQNILPVVSMME
;
A
#
# COMPACT_ATOMS: atom_id res chain seq x y z
N ILE A 1 12.44 8.10 14.58
CA ILE A 1 12.17 6.75 14.04
C ILE A 1 10.68 6.50 14.27
N THR A 2 9.89 6.36 13.21
CA THR A 2 8.45 6.06 13.37
C THR A 2 8.28 4.59 13.75
N SER A 3 7.25 4.26 14.53
CA SER A 3 6.97 2.88 14.96
C SER A 3 6.88 1.89 13.79
N MET A 4 6.41 2.36 12.62
CA MET A 4 6.39 1.59 11.38
C MET A 4 7.79 1.20 10.87
N GLN A 5 8.78 2.11 10.96
CA GLN A 5 10.16 1.81 10.54
C GLN A 5 10.81 0.76 11.45
N VAL A 6 10.49 0.77 12.75
CA VAL A 6 10.98 -0.23 13.70
C VAL A 6 10.46 -1.61 13.33
N LEU A 7 9.15 -1.73 13.05
CA LEU A 7 8.55 -3.00 12.66
C LEU A 7 9.12 -3.52 11.35
N LEU A 8 9.26 -2.66 10.33
CA LEU A 8 9.81 -3.07 9.03
C LEU A 8 11.30 -3.46 9.08
N ALA A 9 12.04 -3.02 10.11
CA ALA A 9 13.41 -3.43 10.36
C ALA A 9 13.53 -4.83 11.01
N LEU A 10 12.43 -5.39 11.55
CA LEU A 10 12.43 -6.74 12.08
C LEU A 10 12.40 -7.76 10.93
N HIS A 11 13.37 -8.67 10.93
CA HIS A 11 13.57 -9.68 9.90
C HIS A 11 12.37 -10.63 9.71
N SER A 12 11.48 -10.72 10.68
CA SER A 12 10.29 -11.58 10.71
C SER A 12 9.02 -10.94 10.14
N CYS A 13 9.05 -9.67 9.71
CA CYS A 13 7.86 -9.01 9.18
C CYS A 13 7.50 -9.51 7.78
N ASN A 14 6.43 -10.31 7.68
CA ASN A 14 5.84 -10.73 6.42
C ASN A 14 4.94 -9.61 5.86
N MET A 15 5.47 -8.84 4.91
CA MET A 15 4.76 -7.71 4.31
C MET A 15 3.74 -8.12 3.23
N LEU A 16 3.67 -9.41 2.91
CA LEU A 16 2.67 -10.00 2.01
C LEU A 16 1.56 -10.73 2.76
N ALA A 17 1.61 -10.74 4.10
CA ALA A 17 0.60 -11.41 4.91
C ALA A 17 -0.79 -10.79 4.64
N LYS A 18 -1.75 -11.63 4.28
CA LYS A 18 -3.14 -11.22 4.17
C LYS A 18 -3.75 -11.15 5.56
N ASP A 19 -4.40 -10.03 5.86
CA ASP A 19 -5.23 -9.91 7.04
C ASP A 19 -6.52 -10.71 6.85
N SER A 20 -6.82 -11.60 7.80
CA SER A 20 -8.06 -12.38 7.84
C SER A 20 -9.08 -11.84 8.85
N SER A 21 -8.70 -10.84 9.65
CA SER A 21 -9.49 -10.33 10.78
C SER A 21 -10.87 -9.81 10.38
N PHE A 22 -11.00 -9.32 9.15
CA PHE A 22 -12.27 -8.80 8.60
C PHE A 22 -12.72 -9.56 7.35
N GLY A 23 -12.08 -10.69 7.02
CA GLY A 23 -12.34 -11.44 5.79
C GLY A 23 -11.95 -10.72 4.49
N ASP A 24 -11.36 -9.53 4.58
CA ASP A 24 -11.00 -8.70 3.41
C ASP A 24 -9.72 -9.16 2.70
N GLY A 25 -8.90 -10.02 3.34
CA GLY A 25 -7.73 -10.61 2.71
C GLY A 25 -6.67 -9.58 2.33
N MET A 26 -6.70 -8.41 2.96
CA MET A 26 -5.89 -7.26 2.59
C MET A 26 -4.45 -7.40 3.09
N THR A 27 -3.47 -7.12 2.24
CA THR A 27 -2.07 -7.00 2.66
C THR A 27 -1.83 -5.66 3.38
N PRO A 28 -0.69 -5.48 4.07
CA PRO A 28 -0.31 -4.19 4.65
C PRO A 28 -0.38 -3.02 3.66
N LEU A 29 -0.05 -3.27 2.38
CA LEU A 29 -0.13 -2.26 1.32
C LEU A 29 -1.59 -1.90 0.99
N HIS A 30 -2.50 -2.88 0.92
CA HIS A 30 -3.94 -2.62 0.77
C HIS A 30 -4.51 -1.80 1.92
N LYS A 31 -4.14 -2.12 3.17
CA LYS A 31 -4.61 -1.37 4.35
C LYS A 31 -4.13 0.09 4.32
N ALA A 32 -2.87 0.33 3.94
CA ALA A 32 -2.34 1.68 3.78
C ALA A 32 -3.09 2.48 2.71
N VAL A 33 -3.44 1.83 1.59
CA VAL A 33 -4.28 2.40 0.52
C VAL A 33 -5.69 2.69 1.00
N SER A 34 -6.33 1.73 1.68
CA SER A 34 -7.70 1.87 2.20
C SER A 34 -7.82 3.09 3.11
N GLY A 35 -6.81 3.33 3.96
CA GLY A 35 -6.74 4.50 4.84
C GLY A 35 -6.22 5.79 4.18
N GLY A 36 -5.87 5.78 2.88
CA GLY A 36 -5.33 6.95 2.18
C GLY A 36 -4.00 7.44 2.75
N ARG A 37 -3.20 6.55 3.36
CA ARG A 37 -1.98 6.88 4.10
C ARG A 37 -0.76 6.89 3.16
N TYR A 38 -0.62 7.92 2.33
CA TYR A 38 0.44 7.98 1.32
C TYR A 38 1.86 7.81 1.89
N LEU A 39 2.15 8.38 3.08
CA LEU A 39 3.46 8.19 3.75
C LEU A 39 3.72 6.73 4.12
N ALA A 40 2.70 6.02 4.58
CA ALA A 40 2.80 4.60 4.89
C ALA A 40 3.07 3.79 3.63
N ILE A 41 2.42 4.14 2.51
CA ILE A 41 2.70 3.54 1.20
C ILE A 41 4.14 3.77 0.78
N GLN A 42 4.66 5.00 0.87
CA GLN A 42 6.06 5.30 0.54
C GLN A 42 7.05 4.47 1.36
N LEU A 43 6.82 4.34 2.67
CA LEU A 43 7.65 3.52 3.54
C LEU A 43 7.57 2.04 3.15
N LEU A 44 6.38 1.50 2.91
CA LEU A 44 6.20 0.11 2.49
C LEU A 44 6.90 -0.16 1.16
N LEU A 45 6.70 0.69 0.15
CA LEU A 45 7.33 0.54 -1.16
C LEU A 45 8.85 0.55 -1.06
N LYS A 46 9.43 1.46 -0.27
CA LYS A 46 10.89 1.48 -0.03
C LYS A 46 11.40 0.18 0.58
N HIS A 47 10.70 -0.37 1.57
CA HIS A 47 11.09 -1.64 2.18
C HIS A 47 10.83 -2.85 1.27
N LEU A 48 9.78 -2.81 0.45
CA LEU A 48 9.48 -3.82 -0.56
C LEU A 48 10.58 -3.87 -1.62
N GLU A 49 11.09 -2.71 -2.02
CA GLU A 49 12.17 -2.54 -2.99
C GLU A 49 13.48 -3.09 -2.44
N ILE A 50 13.82 -2.76 -1.18
CA ILE A 50 14.99 -3.36 -0.48
C ILE A 50 14.90 -4.89 -0.45
N LYS A 51 13.69 -5.45 -0.27
CA LYS A 51 13.45 -6.89 -0.26
C LYS A 51 13.21 -7.49 -1.65
N GLN A 52 13.21 -6.67 -2.71
CA GLN A 52 12.95 -7.05 -4.11
C GLN A 52 11.63 -7.82 -4.33
N ILE A 53 10.61 -7.56 -3.49
CA ILE A 53 9.29 -8.20 -3.57
C ILE A 53 8.17 -7.20 -3.94
N THR A 54 8.54 -5.99 -4.39
CA THR A 54 7.60 -4.93 -4.77
C THR A 54 6.60 -5.39 -5.81
N GLN A 55 7.04 -6.08 -6.86
CA GLN A 55 6.15 -6.57 -7.91
C GLN A 55 5.11 -7.56 -7.36
N ILE A 56 5.54 -8.47 -6.49
CA ILE A 56 4.66 -9.46 -5.85
C ILE A 56 3.63 -8.74 -4.98
N ALA A 57 4.03 -7.71 -4.25
CA ALA A 57 3.13 -6.92 -3.40
C ALA A 57 2.13 -6.07 -4.20
N LEU A 58 2.56 -5.46 -5.32
CA LEU A 58 1.72 -4.66 -6.20
C LEU A 58 0.72 -5.51 -6.99
N ASN A 59 1.08 -6.74 -7.34
CA ASN A 59 0.20 -7.67 -8.03
C ASN A 59 -0.64 -8.52 -7.07
N HIS A 60 -0.39 -8.46 -5.76
CA HIS A 60 -1.14 -9.24 -4.79
C HIS A 60 -2.59 -8.77 -4.77
N GLN A 61 -3.52 -9.72 -4.77
CA GLN A 61 -4.95 -9.42 -4.73
C GLN A 61 -5.54 -9.64 -3.35
N ASP A 62 -6.46 -8.76 -2.95
CA ASP A 62 -7.30 -8.94 -1.77
C ASP A 62 -8.43 -9.97 -2.01
N SER A 63 -9.35 -10.13 -1.06
CA SER A 63 -10.51 -11.05 -1.19
C SER A 63 -11.50 -10.61 -2.27
N ALA A 64 -11.51 -9.34 -2.65
CA ALA A 64 -12.32 -8.81 -3.75
C ALA A 64 -11.58 -8.90 -5.10
N SER A 65 -10.47 -9.65 -5.16
CA SER A 65 -9.60 -9.80 -6.33
C SER A 65 -8.99 -8.48 -6.82
N GLN A 66 -8.87 -7.49 -5.93
CA GLN A 66 -8.35 -6.17 -6.27
C GLN A 66 -6.88 -6.07 -5.93
N THR A 67 -6.10 -5.44 -6.81
CA THR A 67 -4.74 -5.02 -6.50
C THR A 67 -4.73 -3.72 -5.68
N PRO A 68 -3.62 -3.37 -5.00
CA PRO A 68 -3.52 -2.11 -4.26
C PRO A 68 -3.83 -0.88 -5.13
N LEU A 69 -3.43 -0.88 -6.40
CA LEU A 69 -3.71 0.22 -7.33
C LEU A 69 -5.20 0.29 -7.71
N GLN A 70 -5.84 -0.87 -7.95
CA GLN A 70 -7.28 -0.92 -8.24
C GLN A 70 -8.10 -0.45 -7.04
N LEU A 71 -7.73 -0.86 -5.83
CA LEU A 71 -8.33 -0.39 -4.59
C LEU A 71 -8.18 1.12 -4.42
N ALA A 72 -6.99 1.68 -4.70
CA ALA A 72 -6.74 3.12 -4.60
C ALA A 72 -7.67 3.92 -5.54
N ARG A 73 -7.82 3.47 -6.79
CA ARG A 73 -8.72 4.09 -7.78
C ARG A 73 -10.19 3.97 -7.37
N GLN A 74 -10.59 2.84 -6.79
CA GLN A 74 -11.94 2.70 -6.27
C GLN A 74 -12.19 3.69 -5.14
N LYS A 75 -11.28 3.79 -4.16
CA LYS A 75 -11.40 4.74 -3.04
C LYS A 75 -11.34 6.20 -3.49
N GLN A 76 -10.59 6.52 -4.54
CA GLN A 76 -10.60 7.86 -5.13
C GLN A 76 -11.98 8.24 -5.70
N LYS A 77 -12.70 7.28 -6.29
CA LYS A 77 -14.06 7.49 -6.82
C LYS A 77 -15.12 7.51 -5.73
N ASP A 78 -14.93 6.66 -4.72
CA ASP A 78 -15.80 6.55 -3.57
C ASP A 78 -15.54 7.74 -2.63
N ARG A 79 -16.26 8.85 -2.85
CA ARG A 79 -16.08 10.10 -2.10
C ARG A 79 -16.56 10.02 -0.65
N ASP A 80 -17.06 8.88 -0.20
CA ASP A 80 -17.55 8.69 1.16
C ASP A 80 -16.41 8.34 2.12
N TYR A 81 -15.69 9.38 2.55
CA TYR A 81 -14.57 9.28 3.49
C TYR A 81 -15.00 9.44 4.95
N SER A 82 -16.31 9.41 5.24
CA SER A 82 -16.87 9.62 6.58
C SER A 82 -16.24 8.69 7.62
N SER A 83 -15.99 7.44 7.23
CA SER A 83 -15.34 6.44 8.07
C SER A 83 -13.85 6.75 8.32
N THR A 84 -13.12 7.24 7.32
CA THR A 84 -11.67 7.52 7.43
C THR A 84 -11.39 8.82 8.20
N ARG A 85 -12.24 9.84 8.05
CA ARG A 85 -12.14 11.12 8.76
C ARG A 85 -12.12 10.97 10.27
N ARG A 86 -12.85 9.99 10.80
CA ARG A 86 -12.87 9.70 12.24
C ARG A 86 -11.50 9.24 12.75
N TRP A 87 -10.74 8.54 11.91
CA TRP A 87 -9.40 8.06 12.23
C TRP A 87 -8.30 9.08 11.93
N ASP A 88 -8.53 10.08 11.07
CA ASP A 88 -7.57 11.16 10.79
C ASP A 88 -7.25 12.00 12.04
N VAL A 89 -8.25 12.22 12.90
CA VAL A 89 -8.08 12.91 14.19
C VAL A 89 -7.19 12.12 15.13
N VAL A 90 -7.29 10.79 15.10
CA VAL A 90 -6.56 9.88 16.02
C VAL A 90 -5.15 9.59 15.50
N ALA A 91 -4.99 9.39 14.19
CA ALA A 91 -3.73 8.99 13.57
C ALA A 91 -2.81 10.16 13.21
N GLY A 92 -3.33 11.40 13.18
CA GLY A 92 -2.55 12.58 12.83
C GLY A 92 -2.16 12.58 11.35
N GLY A 93 -3.09 12.98 10.48
CA GLY A 93 -2.82 13.19 9.07
C GLY A 93 -4.07 13.09 8.21
N ASN A 94 -4.09 13.84 7.10
CA ASN A 94 -5.19 13.79 6.13
C ASN A 94 -4.97 12.62 5.17
N ALA A 95 -6.01 11.81 4.99
CA ALA A 95 -6.01 10.81 3.94
C ALA A 95 -5.97 11.46 2.54
N ASP A 96 -5.11 10.97 1.66
CA ASP A 96 -4.91 11.49 0.31
C ASP A 96 -4.76 10.34 -0.69
N TRP A 97 -5.90 9.86 -1.19
CA TRP A 97 -5.95 8.75 -2.15
C TRP A 97 -5.42 9.13 -3.54
N ASP A 98 -5.43 10.42 -3.89
CA ASP A 98 -4.88 10.91 -5.16
C ASP A 98 -3.36 10.69 -5.19
N LYS A 99 -2.66 11.11 -4.12
CA LYS A 99 -1.24 10.80 -3.93
C LYS A 99 -0.98 9.30 -3.87
N CYS A 100 -1.85 8.51 -3.24
CA CYS A 100 -1.71 7.05 -3.21
C CYS A 100 -1.72 6.45 -4.63
N VAL A 101 -2.66 6.85 -5.49
CA VAL A 101 -2.74 6.38 -6.88
C VAL A 101 -1.47 6.76 -7.63
N HIS A 102 -1.04 8.02 -7.54
CA HIS A 102 0.18 8.49 -8.20
C HIS A 102 1.43 7.72 -7.76
N LEU A 103 1.59 7.46 -6.46
CA LEU A 103 2.72 6.71 -5.92
C LEU A 103 2.74 5.25 -6.37
N LEU A 104 1.59 4.58 -6.36
CA LEU A 104 1.48 3.18 -6.79
C LEU A 104 1.70 3.04 -8.29
N GLN A 105 1.15 3.97 -9.08
CA GLN A 105 1.37 3.99 -10.52
C GLN A 105 2.84 4.29 -10.86
N ALA A 106 3.47 5.22 -10.14
CA ALA A 106 4.91 5.47 -10.28
C ALA A 106 5.73 4.25 -9.88
N ALA A 107 5.34 3.52 -8.83
CA ALA A 107 6.03 2.29 -8.43
C ALA A 107 5.91 1.19 -9.50
N GLU A 108 4.74 0.99 -10.11
CA GLU A 108 4.57 0.08 -11.25
C GLU A 108 5.49 0.46 -12.43
N GLN A 109 5.53 1.75 -12.79
CA GLN A 109 6.29 2.24 -13.94
C GLN A 109 7.81 2.27 -13.68
N ASN A 110 8.23 2.58 -12.46
CA ASN A 110 9.64 2.64 -12.07
C ASN A 110 10.29 1.24 -11.92
N ILE A 111 9.49 0.17 -11.90
CA ILE A 111 9.99 -1.21 -11.98
C ILE A 111 10.29 -1.61 -13.45
N LEU A 112 9.73 -0.90 -14.43
CA LEU A 112 9.89 -1.23 -15.85
C LEU A 112 11.26 -0.93 -16.52
N PRO A 113 12.23 -0.14 -15.99
CA PRO A 113 13.48 0.05 -16.71
C PRO A 113 14.50 -1.07 -16.48
N VAL A 114 14.23 -2.08 -15.63
CA VAL A 114 15.22 -3.15 -15.35
C VAL A 114 14.95 -4.44 -16.11
N VAL A 115 13.70 -4.69 -16.55
CA VAL A 115 13.37 -5.93 -17.29
C VAL A 115 13.71 -5.81 -18.79
N SER A 116 13.90 -4.60 -19.31
CA SER A 116 14.17 -4.38 -20.75
C SER A 116 15.66 -4.41 -21.13
N MET A 117 16.59 -4.82 -20.25
CA MET A 117 18.02 -4.94 -20.55
C MET A 117 18.56 -6.39 -20.43
N MET A 118 17.71 -7.41 -20.62
CA MET A 118 18.16 -8.82 -20.66
C MET A 118 17.55 -9.65 -21.80
N GLU A 119 17.36 -9.06 -22.99
CA GLU A 119 17.22 -9.85 -24.23
C GLU A 119 18.17 -9.32 -25.31
#